data_AF-A0A5C0BAI8-F1
#
_entry.id   AF-A0A5C0BAI8-F1
#
_cell.length_a   1.000
_cell.length_b   1.000
_cell.length_c   1.000
_cell.angle_alpha   90.00
_cell.angle_beta   90.00
_cell.angle_gamma   90.00
#
_symmetry.space_group_name_H-M   'P 1'
#
loop_
_entity.id
_entity.type
_entity.pdbx_description
1 polymer ?
#
loop_
_entity_poly.entity_id
_entity_poly.type
_entity_poly.pdbx_seq_one_letter_code
_entity_poly.pdbx_strand_id
1 'polypeptide(L)'
;PFGGMVKGAHRRLMRELYRSPAAAVTEDFERRVAPSLVHPGQTGNLFSGSLYLALASLLDHTRLDGPARVGLFSYGTGCSSEFF
;
A
#
# COMPACT_ATOMS: atom_id res chain seq x y z
N PRO A 1 -2.53 7.07 6.85
CA PRO A 1 -3.25 7.01 8.14
C PRO A 1 -2.83 5.81 9.02
N PHE A 2 -3.18 4.56 8.69
CA PHE A 2 -2.74 3.36 9.42
C PHE A 2 -2.92 2.07 8.60
N GLY A 3 -2.16 1.03 8.92
CA GLY A 3 -2.07 -0.21 8.13
C GLY A 3 -3.39 -0.97 7.97
N GLY A 4 -4.25 -0.99 9.00
CA GLY A 4 -5.56 -1.65 8.93
C GLY A 4 -6.47 -1.09 7.84
N MET A 5 -6.47 0.24 7.64
CA MET A 5 -7.22 0.89 6.57
C MET A 5 -6.67 0.51 5.19
N VAL A 6 -5.35 0.49 5.04
CA VAL A 6 -4.69 0.10 3.78
C VAL A 6 -5.01 -1.36 3.41
N LYS A 7 -4.96 -2.27 4.39
CA LYS A 7 -5.36 -3.69 4.19
C LYS A 7 -6.81 -3.83 3.76
N GLY A 8 -7.71 -3.04 4.36
CA GLY A 8 -9.12 -2.98 3.97
C GLY A 8 -9.32 -2.49 2.53
N ALA A 9 -8.62 -1.42 2.15
CA ALA A 9 -8.69 -0.82 0.81
C ALA A 9 -8.16 -1.76 -0.28
N HIS A 10 -6.98 -2.37 -0.07
CA HIS A 10 -6.41 -3.38 -0.98
C HIS A 10 -7.36 -4.56 -1.17
N ARG A 11 -7.91 -5.11 -0.08
CA ARG A 11 -8.88 -6.21 -0.15
C ARG A 11 -10.11 -5.83 -0.96
N ARG A 12 -10.66 -4.63 -0.77
CA ARG A 12 -11.80 -4.14 -1.54
C ARG A 12 -11.46 -4.06 -3.03
N LEU A 13 -10.33 -3.45 -3.36
CA LEU A 13 -9.85 -3.29 -4.73
C LEU A 13 -9.66 -4.65 -5.44
N MET A 14 -9.02 -5.61 -4.77
CA MET A 14 -8.82 -6.97 -5.33
C MET A 14 -10.14 -7.71 -5.58
N ARG A 15 -11.14 -7.54 -4.71
CA ARG A 15 -12.45 -8.19 -4.88
C ARG A 15 -13.30 -7.51 -5.95
N GLU A 16 -13.30 -6.19 -6.02
CA GLU A 16 -14.15 -5.43 -6.96
C GLU A 16 -13.60 -5.47 -8.39
N LEU A 17 -12.29 -5.24 -8.57
CA LEU A 17 -11.70 -5.14 -9.90
C LEU A 17 -11.25 -6.48 -10.46
N TYR A 18 -10.68 -7.35 -9.61
CA TYR A 18 -10.05 -8.59 -10.05
C TYR A 18 -10.83 -9.84 -9.64
N ARG A 19 -11.92 -9.70 -8.88
CA ARG A 19 -12.77 -10.81 -8.38
C ARG A 19 -11.94 -11.90 -7.68
N SER A 20 -10.84 -11.52 -7.04
CA SER A 20 -9.89 -12.48 -6.47
C SER A 20 -10.46 -13.20 -5.24
N PRO A 21 -10.16 -14.51 -5.07
CA PRO A 21 -10.54 -15.25 -3.88
C PRO A 21 -9.75 -14.79 -2.64
N ALA A 22 -10.29 -15.00 -1.44
CA ALA A 22 -9.73 -14.48 -0.20
C ALA A 22 -8.27 -14.89 0.05
N ALA A 23 -7.90 -16.12 -0.30
CA ALA A 23 -6.53 -16.61 -0.18
C ALA A 23 -5.56 -15.81 -1.07
N ALA A 24 -5.91 -15.60 -2.35
CA ALA A 24 -5.11 -14.81 -3.29
C ALA A 24 -5.00 -13.35 -2.87
N VAL A 25 -6.06 -12.77 -2.30
CA VAL A 25 -6.01 -11.40 -1.74
C VAL A 25 -5.00 -11.31 -0.60
N THR A 26 -4.97 -12.32 0.27
CA THR A 26 -4.06 -12.34 1.42
C THR A 26 -2.62 -12.48 0.95
N GLU A 27 -2.34 -13.44 0.07
CA GLU A 27 -1.02 -13.63 -0.51
C GLU A 27 -0.52 -12.37 -1.25
N ASP A 28 -1.40 -11.74 -2.02
CA ASP A 28 -1.06 -10.52 -2.76
C ASP A 28 -0.77 -9.34 -1.84
N PHE A 29 -1.51 -9.22 -0.73
CA PHE A 29 -1.26 -8.19 0.28
C PHE A 29 0.11 -8.37 0.93
N GLU A 30 0.42 -9.59 1.38
CA GLU A 30 1.72 -9.88 2.02
C GLU A 30 2.88 -9.65 1.06
N ARG A 31 2.72 -9.97 -0.23
CA ARG A 31 3.76 -9.76 -1.23
C ARG A 31 3.95 -8.30 -1.64
N ARG A 32 2.86 -7.57 -1.93
CA ARG A 32 2.93 -6.26 -2.63
C ARG A 32 2.68 -5.05 -1.75
N VAL A 33 2.09 -5.22 -0.57
CA VAL A 33 1.63 -4.10 0.26
C VAL A 33 2.23 -4.15 1.66
N ALA A 34 2.35 -5.33 2.28
CA ALA A 34 2.91 -5.44 3.64
C ALA A 34 4.30 -4.79 3.80
N PRO A 35 5.25 -4.90 2.85
CA PRO A 35 6.56 -4.26 2.98
C PRO A 35 6.48 -2.72 3.04
N SER A 36 5.46 -2.11 2.43
CA SER A 36 5.27 -0.65 2.47
C SER A 36 4.73 -0.14 3.82
N LEU A 37 4.38 -1.04 4.75
CA LEU A 37 3.76 -0.70 6.02
C LEU A 37 4.70 -0.81 7.22
N VAL A 38 5.95 -1.26 7.02
CA VAL A 38 6.92 -1.43 8.12
C VAL A 38 7.26 -0.09 8.77
N HIS A 39 7.73 0.90 8.01
CA HIS A 39 8.03 2.23 8.58
C HIS A 39 6.78 2.97 9.07
N PRO A 40 5.67 3.04 8.30
CA PRO A 40 4.44 3.65 8.81
C PRO A 40 3.92 3.00 10.10
N GLY A 41 4.17 1.70 10.32
CA GLY A 41 3.83 1.00 11.56
C GLY A 41 4.62 1.49 12.78
N GLN A 42 5.83 2.03 12.57
CA GLN A 42 6.70 2.56 13.62
C GLN A 42 6.49 4.05 13.86
N THR A 43 6.21 4.81 12.80
CA THR A 43 6.13 6.27 12.84
C THR A 43 4.70 6.81 13.01
N GLY A 44 3.68 6.05 12.61
CA GLY A 44 2.30 6.51 12.57
C GLY A 44 1.99 7.41 11.37
N ASN A 45 0.94 8.23 11.49
CA ASN A 45 0.42 9.04 10.38
C ASN A 45 1.22 10.34 10.18
N LEU A 46 1.84 10.51 9.02
CA LEU A 46 2.60 11.71 8.65
C LEU A 46 1.86 12.65 7.68
N PHE A 47 0.53 12.54 7.59
CA PHE A 47 -0.29 13.29 6.62
C PHE A 47 0.28 13.15 5.20
N SER A 48 0.63 14.26 4.54
CA SER A 48 1.21 14.30 3.19
C SER A 48 2.50 13.49 3.06
N GLY A 49 3.25 13.29 4.14
CA GLY A 49 4.47 12.47 4.13
C GLY A 49 4.21 10.96 4.15
N SER A 50 2.98 10.52 4.45
CA SER A 50 2.69 9.09 4.69
C SER A 50 2.90 8.23 3.44
N LEU A 51 2.57 8.75 2.25
CA LEU A 51 2.74 8.02 0.99
C LEU A 51 4.22 7.81 0.68
N TYR A 52 5.05 8.83 0.88
CA TYR A 52 6.48 8.74 0.64
C TYR A 52 7.19 7.87 1.68
N LEU A 53 6.75 7.90 2.94
CA LEU A 53 7.24 6.97 3.96
C LEU A 53 6.90 5.51 3.60
N ALA A 54 5.70 5.27 3.07
CA ALA A 54 5.31 3.94 2.62
C ALA A 54 6.14 3.49 1.40
N LEU A 55 6.44 4.41 0.46
CA LEU A 55 7.33 4.14 -0.67
C LEU A 55 8.75 3.81 -0.20
N ALA A 56 9.32 4.60 0.70
CA ALA A 56 10.63 4.32 1.29
C ALA A 56 10.63 2.95 2.00
N SER A 57 9.61 2.65 2.80
CA SER A 57 9.43 1.35 3.44
C SER A 57 9.39 0.21 2.41
N LEU A 58 8.68 0.39 1.30
CA LEU A 58 8.61 -0.61 0.23
C LEU A 58 9.99 -0.87 -0.37
N LEU A 59 10.77 0.18 -0.65
CA LEU A 59 12.11 0.06 -1.24
C LEU A 59 13.08 -0.65 -0.29
N ASP A 60 13.02 -0.37 1.01
CA ASP A 60 13.93 -0.97 1.99
C ASP A 60 13.60 -2.43 2.32
N HIS A 61 12.34 -2.84 2.17
CA HIS A 61 11.85 -4.16 2.57
C HIS A 61 11.49 -5.09 1.41
N THR A 62 11.65 -4.64 0.16
CA THR A 62 11.40 -5.46 -1.02
C THR A 62 12.71 -5.81 -1.70
N ARG A 63 12.98 -7.11 -1.84
CA ARG A 63 14.07 -7.59 -2.68
C ARG A 63 13.61 -7.57 -4.14
N LEU A 64 14.34 -6.85 -4.97
CA LEU A 64 14.06 -6.74 -6.40
C LEU A 64 15.17 -7.45 -7.19
N ASP A 65 14.78 -8.38 -8.05
CA ASP A 65 15.70 -9.06 -8.96
C ASP A 65 15.86 -8.30 -10.30
N GLY A 66 15.23 -7.14 -10.42
CA GLY A 66 15.25 -6.28 -11.60
C GLY A 66 14.33 -5.06 -11.47
N PRO A 67 14.15 -4.28 -12.55
CA PRO A 67 13.24 -3.15 -12.56
C PRO A 67 11.80 -3.58 -12.23
N ALA A 68 11.15 -2.81 -11.36
CA ALA A 68 9.76 -3.05 -10.95
C ALA A 68 8.94 -1.76 -11.03
N ARG A 69 7.64 -1.91 -11.30
CA ARG A 69 6.68 -0.81 -11.30
C ARG A 69 5.97 -0.76 -9.95
N VAL A 70 5.89 0.43 -9.38
CA VAL A 70 5.13 0.72 -8.15
C VAL A 70 3.96 1.62 -8.52
N GLY A 71 2.77 1.30 -8.01
CA GLY A 71 1.61 2.19 -8.09
C GLY A 71 1.41 2.91 -6.77
N LEU A 72 1.20 4.22 -6.84
CA LEU A 72 1.06 5.12 -5.70
C LEU A 72 -0.35 5.70 -5.70
N PHE A 73 -1.07 5.51 -4.60
CA PHE A 73 -2.38 6.13 -4.39
C PHE A 73 -2.27 7.20 -3.31
N SER A 74 -2.45 8.46 -3.72
CA SER A 74 -2.49 9.62 -2.84
C SER A 74 -3.93 10.04 -2.55
N TYR A 75 -4.20 10.40 -1.29
CA TYR A 75 -5.50 10.92 -0.87
C TYR A 75 -5.32 11.99 0.21
N GLY A 76 -6.05 13.09 0.06
CA GLY A 76 -6.17 14.16 1.05
C GLY A 76 -7.62 14.55 1.30
N THR A 77 -7.97 14.79 2.56
CA THR A 77 -9.31 15.26 2.96
C THR A 77 -9.58 16.67 2.40
N GLY A 78 -10.79 16.89 1.86
CA GLY A 78 -11.15 18.15 1.19
C GLY A 78 -12.11 18.04 -0.02
N CYS A 79 -12.04 17.06 -0.93
CA CYS A 79 -11.06 15.97 -1.12
C CYS A 79 -10.42 16.02 -2.52
N SER A 80 -9.20 15.49 -2.60
CA SER A 80 -8.56 15.16 -3.87
C SER A 80 -7.74 13.88 -3.72
N SER A 81 -7.63 13.13 -4.80
CA SER A 81 -6.90 11.88 -4.87
C SER A 81 -6.29 11.67 -6.23
N GLU A 82 -5.16 10.99 -6.28
CA GLU A 82 -4.46 10.67 -7.52
C GLU A 82 -3.85 9.28 -7.42
N PHE A 83 -3.86 8.56 -8.54
CA PHE A 83 -3.14 7.30 -8.70
C PHE A 83 -2.10 7.48 -9.81
N PHE A 84 -0.84 7.16 -9.53
CA PHE A 84 0.28 7.30 -10.46
C PHE A 84 1.31 6.19 -10.30
#